data_AF-A0A839TIA2-F1
#
_entry.id   AF-A0A839TIA2-F1
#
_cell.length_a   1.000
_cell.length_b   1.000
_cell.length_c   1.000
_cell.angle_alpha   90.00
_cell.angle_beta   90.00
_cell.angle_gamma   90.00
#
_symmetry.space_group_name_H-M   'P 1'
#
loop_
_entity.id
_entity.type
_entity.pdbx_description
1 polymer ?
#
loop_
_entity_poly.entity_id
_entity_poly.type
_entity_poly.pdbx_seq_one_letter_code
_entity_poly.pdbx_strand_id
1 'polypeptide(L)'
;MLNLPSFKRPLSISNVSAYLLKGVMAGTLLSLSFVSISSHASTSNSVSPISRAEAANPANFYRLSINGAAVTSASAPCSMKKGLISCGLEKLKLINSSINEVSADYDLAQTFFYPSKAQPKTAVVVITRSGLMDDSISAERYRISFTLKGKPSELSWHWVQYGVQYQCVRGNKAGKWTKNLCP
;
A
#
# COMPACT_ATOMS: atom_id res chain seq x y z
N MET A 1 18.51 30.34 41.93
CA MET A 1 18.40 31.79 42.25
C MET A 1 18.53 32.50 40.91
N LEU A 2 17.60 33.23 40.31
CA LEU A 2 16.42 34.06 40.66
C LEU A 2 15.57 34.11 39.36
N ASN A 3 14.30 34.50 39.24
CA ASN A 3 13.11 34.67 40.07
C ASN A 3 11.98 35.00 39.04
N LEU A 4 10.77 34.47 39.20
CA LEU A 4 9.59 34.81 38.37
C LEU A 4 9.02 36.20 38.77
N PRO A 5 8.18 36.80 37.90
CA PRO A 5 6.72 36.85 38.17
C PRO A 5 5.90 36.67 36.87
N SER A 6 4.76 35.96 36.76
CA SER A 6 3.47 35.94 37.46
C SER A 6 2.67 37.24 37.46
N PHE A 7 1.64 37.33 36.61
CA PHE A 7 0.42 38.18 36.76
C PHE A 7 -0.73 37.49 35.98
N LYS A 8 -1.69 36.82 36.64
CA LYS A 8 -2.96 37.28 37.26
C LYS A 8 -4.05 37.80 36.29
N ARG A 9 -5.16 37.04 36.22
CA ARG A 9 -6.52 37.44 35.78
C ARG A 9 -7.09 38.58 36.66
N PRO A 10 -8.18 39.27 36.25
CA PRO A 10 -9.52 38.91 36.78
C PRO A 10 -10.76 39.15 35.87
N LEU A 11 -11.83 38.39 36.17
CA LEU A 11 -13.31 38.68 36.23
C LEU A 11 -14.05 39.31 35.02
N SER A 12 -15.15 38.77 34.47
CA SER A 12 -16.51 38.38 34.97
C SER A 12 -17.50 39.54 35.16
N ILE A 13 -18.53 39.63 34.29
CA ILE A 13 -19.87 40.27 34.45
C ILE A 13 -20.76 39.57 33.39
N SER A 14 -21.76 38.71 33.62
CA SER A 14 -23.05 38.70 34.36
C SER A 14 -24.20 39.52 33.76
N ASN A 15 -25.40 38.91 33.79
CA ASN A 15 -26.77 39.45 33.75
C ASN A 15 -27.49 39.56 32.39
N VAL A 16 -28.80 39.33 32.23
CA VAL A 16 -29.92 38.81 33.04
C VAL A 16 -31.14 38.62 32.10
N SER A 17 -32.08 37.79 32.53
CA SER A 17 -33.54 37.80 32.28
C SER A 17 -34.21 37.13 31.09
N ALA A 18 -35.28 36.45 31.52
CA ALA A 18 -36.32 35.77 30.79
C ALA A 18 -37.25 36.72 30.04
N TYR A 19 -37.85 36.21 28.96
CA TYR A 19 -39.22 36.52 28.58
C TYR A 19 -39.95 35.24 28.13
N LEU A 20 -41.06 34.98 28.83
CA LEU A 20 -42.14 34.09 28.45
C LEU A 20 -42.88 34.65 27.24
N LEU A 21 -43.28 33.79 26.30
CA LEU A 21 -44.52 33.97 25.53
C LEU A 21 -45.02 32.60 25.02
N LYS A 22 -46.22 32.25 25.50
CA LYS A 22 -47.07 31.18 24.96
C LYS A 22 -47.63 31.60 23.61
N GLY A 23 -47.71 30.68 22.66
CA GLY A 23 -48.43 30.83 21.39
C GLY A 23 -48.80 29.46 20.82
N VAL A 24 -50.05 29.33 20.40
CA VAL A 24 -50.80 28.08 20.16
C VAL A 24 -50.72 27.60 18.69
N MET A 25 -50.67 26.27 18.53
CA MET A 25 -51.08 25.37 17.42
C MET A 25 -51.35 25.92 16.00
N ALA A 26 -50.61 25.37 15.03
CA ALA A 26 -51.06 24.87 13.70
C ALA A 26 -49.81 24.27 13.02
N GLY A 27 -49.66 22.97 12.79
CA GLY A 27 -50.45 22.18 11.85
C GLY A 27 -49.97 22.42 10.41
N THR A 28 -48.93 21.72 9.94
CA THR A 28 -48.76 21.32 8.51
C THR A 28 -47.47 20.51 8.27
N LEU A 29 -47.67 19.29 7.76
CA LEU A 29 -46.87 18.51 6.80
C LEU A 29 -45.38 18.22 7.11
N LEU A 30 -45.13 16.99 7.59
CA LEU A 30 -43.84 16.30 7.39
C LEU A 30 -43.60 16.09 5.89
N SER A 31 -42.81 16.95 5.26
CA SER A 31 -42.07 16.57 4.05
C SER A 31 -40.73 15.98 4.48
N LEU A 32 -40.70 14.67 4.73
CA LEU A 32 -39.46 13.90 4.78
C LEU A 32 -38.88 13.85 3.36
N SER A 33 -38.16 14.90 2.99
CA SER A 33 -37.28 14.87 1.84
C SER A 33 -36.18 13.86 2.16
N PHE A 34 -36.35 12.62 1.70
CA PHE A 34 -35.26 11.67 1.66
C PHE A 34 -34.20 12.24 0.71
N VAL A 35 -33.21 12.94 1.27
CA VAL A 35 -31.96 13.16 0.55
C VAL A 35 -31.31 11.80 0.47
N SER A 36 -31.52 11.11 -0.65
CA SER A 36 -30.70 9.96 -1.03
C SER A 36 -29.28 10.47 -1.16
N ILE A 37 -28.54 10.45 -0.06
CA ILE A 37 -27.08 10.51 -0.10
C ILE A 37 -26.72 9.20 -0.78
N SER A 38 -26.56 9.26 -2.10
CA SER A 38 -25.85 8.25 -2.84
C SER A 38 -24.45 8.22 -2.24
N SER A 39 -24.24 7.36 -1.26
CA SER A 39 -22.92 6.85 -0.95
C SER A 39 -22.50 6.11 -2.22
N HIS A 40 -21.94 6.85 -3.17
CA HIS A 40 -20.95 6.26 -4.05
C HIS A 40 -19.95 5.64 -3.08
N ALA A 41 -19.99 4.32 -2.97
CA ALA A 41 -18.89 3.57 -2.42
C ALA A 41 -17.72 3.93 -3.32
N SER A 42 -17.01 4.99 -2.95
CA SER A 42 -15.65 5.18 -3.35
C SER A 42 -14.96 3.95 -2.78
N THR A 43 -14.87 2.89 -3.57
CA THR A 43 -13.82 1.90 -3.47
C THR A 43 -12.52 2.67 -3.67
N SER A 44 -12.14 3.41 -2.62
CA SER A 44 -10.76 3.71 -2.37
C SER A 44 -10.14 2.33 -2.24
N ASN A 45 -9.60 1.82 -3.36
CA ASN A 45 -8.65 0.73 -3.37
C ASN A 45 -7.42 1.27 -2.63
N SER A 46 -7.53 1.49 -1.32
CA SER A 46 -6.44 1.95 -0.50
C SER A 46 -5.52 0.75 -0.38
N VAL A 47 -4.57 0.66 -1.30
CA VAL A 47 -3.53 -0.36 -1.27
C VAL A 47 -2.74 -0.18 0.01
N SER A 48 -3.02 -1.01 1.01
CA SER A 48 -2.33 -0.95 2.30
C SER A 48 -0.84 -1.29 2.10
N PRO A 49 0.10 -0.58 2.76
CA PRO A 49 1.51 -0.95 2.74
C PRO A 49 1.72 -2.35 3.36
N ILE A 50 2.81 -3.02 2.96
CA ILE A 50 3.18 -4.33 3.52
C ILE A 50 4.08 -4.11 4.72
N SER A 51 3.94 -4.94 5.75
CA SER A 51 4.87 -4.88 6.88
C SER A 51 6.25 -5.45 6.50
N ARG A 52 7.29 -4.97 7.19
CA ARG A 52 8.65 -5.53 7.04
C ARG A 52 8.69 -7.04 7.34
N ALA A 53 8.01 -7.50 8.39
CA ALA A 53 7.99 -8.92 8.75
C ALA A 53 7.34 -9.78 7.66
N GLU A 54 6.23 -9.30 7.08
CA GLU A 54 5.54 -10.00 6.01
C GLU A 54 6.38 -10.03 4.72
N ALA A 55 7.05 -8.93 4.36
CA ALA A 55 7.97 -8.88 3.23
C ALA A 55 9.21 -9.77 3.43
N ALA A 56 9.64 -10.01 4.67
CA ALA A 56 10.77 -10.88 4.98
C ALA A 56 10.47 -12.36 4.68
N ASN A 57 9.22 -12.80 4.83
CA ASN A 57 8.86 -14.21 4.70
C ASN A 57 8.48 -14.60 3.25
N PRO A 58 9.34 -15.33 2.52
CA PRO A 58 9.03 -15.75 1.14
C PRO A 58 7.85 -16.73 1.07
N ALA A 59 7.53 -17.45 2.14
CA ALA A 59 6.44 -18.42 2.16
C ALA A 59 5.05 -17.77 2.12
N ASN A 60 4.95 -16.46 2.35
CA ASN A 60 3.71 -15.70 2.22
C ASN A 60 3.32 -15.48 0.75
N PHE A 61 4.22 -15.76 -0.19
CA PHE A 61 4.06 -15.49 -1.61
C PHE A 61 4.05 -16.79 -2.41
N TYR A 62 3.27 -16.82 -3.47
CA TYR A 62 3.36 -17.88 -4.48
C TYR A 62 4.64 -17.65 -5.28
N ARG A 63 5.50 -18.67 -5.40
CA ARG A 63 6.76 -18.52 -6.13
C ARG A 63 6.49 -18.52 -7.63
N LEU A 64 6.91 -17.46 -8.31
CA LEU A 64 6.86 -17.39 -9.76
C LEU A 64 8.09 -18.09 -10.35
N SER A 65 7.84 -19.03 -11.28
CA SER A 65 8.90 -19.62 -12.10
C SER A 65 9.12 -18.76 -13.32
N ILE A 66 10.37 -18.40 -13.60
CA ILE A 66 10.75 -17.73 -14.84
C ILE A 66 11.40 -18.78 -15.72
N ASN A 67 10.90 -18.93 -16.94
CA ASN A 67 11.42 -19.89 -17.91
C ASN A 67 11.84 -19.17 -19.20
N GLY A 68 12.71 -19.80 -19.98
CA GLY A 68 13.10 -19.31 -21.31
C GLY A 68 13.93 -18.02 -21.30
N ALA A 69 13.78 -17.23 -22.37
CA ALA A 69 14.60 -16.03 -22.61
C ALA A 69 14.48 -14.95 -21.52
N ALA A 70 13.37 -14.92 -20.77
CA ALA A 70 13.17 -13.98 -19.68
C ALA A 70 14.12 -14.24 -18.48
N VAL A 71 14.66 -15.46 -18.31
CA VAL A 71 15.56 -15.80 -17.20
C VAL A 71 16.85 -15.01 -17.27
N THR A 72 17.49 -14.94 -18.43
CA THR A 72 18.77 -14.25 -18.60
C THR A 72 18.64 -12.76 -18.28
N SER A 73 17.61 -12.11 -18.81
CA SER A 73 17.36 -10.69 -18.56
C SER A 73 16.90 -10.42 -17.12
N ALA A 74 16.03 -11.27 -16.57
CA ALA A 74 15.55 -11.13 -15.19
C ALA A 74 16.61 -11.49 -14.13
N SER A 75 17.68 -12.22 -14.50
CA SER A 75 18.79 -12.57 -13.60
C SER A 75 19.95 -11.58 -13.64
N ALA A 76 19.99 -10.67 -14.62
CA ALA A 76 21.01 -9.63 -14.71
C ALA A 76 21.08 -8.79 -13.40
N PRO A 77 22.26 -8.47 -12.85
CA PRO A 77 22.36 -7.73 -11.59
C PRO A 77 21.80 -6.31 -11.71
N CYS A 78 21.17 -5.80 -10.65
CA CYS A 78 20.82 -4.39 -10.56
C CYS A 78 22.01 -3.59 -10.01
N SER A 79 22.44 -2.58 -10.77
CA SER A 79 23.42 -1.61 -10.28
C SER A 79 22.86 -0.80 -9.10
N MET A 80 23.71 -0.50 -8.12
CA MET A 80 23.37 0.38 -7.00
C MET A 80 22.91 1.77 -7.48
N LYS A 81 23.46 2.28 -8.60
CA LYS A 81 23.16 3.61 -9.14
C LYS A 81 21.73 3.73 -9.66
N LYS A 82 21.15 2.63 -10.17
CA LYS A 82 19.82 2.60 -10.77
C LYS A 82 18.69 2.67 -9.73
N GLY A 83 18.98 2.25 -8.51
CA GLY A 83 17.97 2.06 -7.47
C GLY A 83 17.21 0.74 -7.63
N LEU A 84 16.83 0.16 -6.49
CA LEU A 84 16.19 -1.15 -6.41
C LEU A 84 14.75 -1.16 -6.94
N ILE A 85 13.99 -0.10 -6.72
CA ILE A 85 12.59 -0.01 -7.19
C ILE A 85 12.55 -0.01 -8.72
N SER A 86 13.31 0.89 -9.36
CA SER A 86 13.37 0.99 -10.82
C SER A 86 13.82 -0.34 -11.46
N CYS A 87 14.86 -0.97 -10.90
CA CYS A 87 15.30 -2.27 -11.38
C CYS A 87 14.26 -3.38 -11.14
N GLY A 88 13.58 -3.36 -9.99
CA GLY A 88 12.49 -4.29 -9.68
C GLY A 88 11.33 -4.19 -10.65
N LEU A 89 10.93 -2.98 -11.03
CA LEU A 89 9.89 -2.72 -12.02
C LEU A 89 10.25 -3.24 -13.40
N GLU A 90 11.48 -3.01 -13.87
CA GLU A 90 11.94 -3.56 -15.15
C GLU A 90 11.97 -5.08 -15.16
N LYS A 91 12.45 -5.67 -14.07
CA LYS A 91 12.45 -7.11 -13.87
C LYS A 91 11.04 -7.68 -13.90
N LEU A 92 10.10 -7.02 -13.23
CA LEU A 92 8.70 -7.40 -13.24
C LEU A 92 8.10 -7.28 -14.64
N LYS A 93 8.41 -6.19 -15.37
CA LYS A 93 7.98 -6.00 -16.76
C LYS A 93 8.47 -7.14 -17.67
N LEU A 94 9.70 -7.62 -17.51
CA LEU A 94 10.23 -8.74 -18.29
C LEU A 94 9.55 -10.08 -17.99
N ILE A 95 9.11 -10.27 -16.74
CA ILE A 95 8.38 -11.48 -16.33
C ILE A 95 6.95 -11.40 -16.87
N ASN A 96 6.31 -10.25 -16.69
CA ASN A 96 4.93 -10.03 -17.07
C ASN A 96 4.74 -9.72 -18.57
N SER A 97 5.79 -9.40 -19.33
CA SER A 97 5.70 -9.21 -20.78
C SER A 97 5.32 -10.49 -21.52
N SER A 98 5.49 -11.66 -20.89
CA SER A 98 4.97 -12.93 -21.40
C SER A 98 3.44 -13.06 -21.26
N ILE A 99 2.79 -12.14 -20.54
CA ILE A 99 1.37 -12.15 -20.17
C ILE A 99 0.57 -10.99 -20.84
N ASN A 100 1.15 -10.33 -21.86
CA ASN A 100 0.51 -9.26 -22.66
C ASN A 100 0.05 -7.98 -21.90
N GLU A 101 0.53 -7.71 -20.70
CA GLU A 101 0.26 -6.43 -20.03
C GLU A 101 1.35 -5.40 -20.33
N VAL A 102 1.09 -4.56 -21.34
CA VAL A 102 2.09 -3.67 -21.96
C VAL A 102 2.32 -2.36 -21.16
N SER A 103 1.41 -1.97 -20.27
CA SER A 103 1.64 -0.86 -19.32
C SER A 103 0.84 -1.08 -18.03
N ALA A 104 1.46 -1.72 -17.05
CA ALA A 104 0.91 -1.78 -15.70
C ALA A 104 1.25 -0.47 -14.96
N ASP A 105 0.23 0.29 -14.58
CA ASP A 105 0.35 1.35 -13.58
C ASP A 105 0.45 0.69 -12.20
N TYR A 106 1.52 0.99 -11.46
CA TYR A 106 1.77 0.44 -10.13
C TYR A 106 1.46 1.49 -9.07
N ASP A 107 0.58 1.15 -8.13
CA ASP A 107 0.11 2.09 -7.10
C ASP A 107 1.15 2.34 -6.01
N LEU A 108 1.95 1.32 -5.69
CA LEU A 108 2.86 1.37 -4.55
C LEU A 108 4.08 0.48 -4.75
N ALA A 109 5.28 1.04 -4.54
CA ALA A 109 6.52 0.29 -4.46
C ALA A 109 7.25 0.57 -3.14
N GLN A 110 7.64 -0.49 -2.44
CA GLN A 110 8.31 -0.43 -1.14
C GLN A 110 9.62 -1.23 -1.20
N THR A 111 10.64 -0.78 -0.46
CA THR A 111 11.92 -1.49 -0.35
C THR A 111 12.26 -1.75 1.10
N PHE A 112 12.69 -2.98 1.39
CA PHE A 112 13.09 -3.42 2.71
C PHE A 112 14.52 -3.98 2.66
N PHE A 113 15.35 -3.57 3.60
CA PHE A 113 16.74 -4.01 3.71
C PHE A 113 16.95 -4.90 4.93
N TYR A 114 17.73 -5.97 4.80
CA TYR A 114 17.98 -6.94 5.87
C TYR A 114 19.48 -7.26 6.01
N PRO A 115 20.00 -7.39 7.25
CA PRO A 115 19.28 -7.19 8.52
C PRO A 115 18.94 -5.72 8.80
N SER A 116 19.67 -4.77 8.21
CA SER A 116 19.43 -3.33 8.38
C SER A 116 19.77 -2.55 7.10
N LYS A 117 19.37 -1.27 7.07
CA LYS A 117 19.69 -0.34 5.97
C LYS A 117 21.19 0.01 5.92
N ALA A 118 21.88 0.02 7.06
CA ALA A 118 23.29 0.40 7.14
C ALA A 118 24.24 -0.69 6.62
N GLN A 119 23.86 -1.97 6.80
CA GLN A 119 24.67 -3.11 6.37
C GLN A 119 23.78 -4.17 5.70
N PRO A 120 23.19 -3.86 4.54
CA PRO A 120 22.21 -4.74 3.94
C PRO A 120 22.91 -5.89 3.21
N LYS A 121 22.51 -7.13 3.51
CA LYS A 121 22.88 -8.33 2.74
C LYS A 121 21.81 -8.72 1.74
N THR A 122 20.56 -8.48 2.12
CA THR A 122 19.38 -8.80 1.33
C THR A 122 18.51 -7.57 1.20
N ALA A 123 17.91 -7.38 0.03
CA ALA A 123 16.86 -6.41 -0.15
C ALA A 123 15.63 -7.07 -0.74
N VAL A 124 14.45 -6.62 -0.31
CA VAL A 124 13.17 -7.05 -0.84
C VAL A 124 12.45 -5.84 -1.38
N VAL A 125 12.08 -5.89 -2.64
CA VAL A 125 11.22 -4.90 -3.29
C VAL A 125 9.83 -5.49 -3.39
N VAL A 126 8.83 -4.75 -2.93
CA VAL A 126 7.43 -5.14 -3.01
C VAL A 126 6.69 -4.11 -3.85
N ILE A 127 6.08 -4.56 -4.94
CA ILE A 127 5.37 -3.72 -5.91
C ILE A 127 3.92 -4.16 -5.92
N THR A 128 3.00 -3.22 -5.72
CA THR A 128 1.57 -3.50 -5.67
C THR A 128 0.86 -2.79 -6.80
N ARG A 129 -0.12 -3.47 -7.37
CA ARG A 129 -1.02 -2.97 -8.39
C ARG A 129 -2.45 -3.37 -8.03
N SER A 130 -3.38 -2.45 -8.20
CA SER A 130 -4.81 -2.63 -8.04
C SER A 130 -5.52 -2.17 -9.31
N GLY A 131 -6.85 -2.12 -9.27
CA GLY A 131 -7.64 -1.72 -10.44
C GLY A 131 -7.50 -2.71 -11.60
N LEU A 132 -7.29 -3.99 -11.28
CA LEU A 132 -7.27 -5.06 -12.27
C LEU A 132 -8.67 -5.23 -12.87
N MET A 133 -8.74 -5.61 -14.14
CA MET A 133 -10.01 -5.92 -14.82
C MET A 133 -10.57 -7.31 -14.43
N ASP A 134 -9.84 -8.06 -13.62
CA ASP A 134 -10.20 -9.37 -13.11
C ASP A 134 -11.31 -9.26 -12.03
N ASP A 135 -12.40 -10.01 -12.19
CA ASP A 135 -13.56 -9.99 -11.29
C ASP A 135 -13.34 -10.81 -9.99
N SER A 136 -12.25 -11.57 -9.95
CA SER A 136 -11.85 -12.45 -8.86
C SER A 136 -10.71 -11.83 -8.03
N ILE A 137 -9.87 -10.97 -8.63
CA ILE A 137 -8.70 -10.35 -8.00
C ILE A 137 -8.79 -8.82 -8.04
N SER A 138 -8.81 -8.18 -6.86
CA SER A 138 -8.86 -6.71 -6.74
C SER A 138 -7.48 -6.06 -6.82
N ALA A 139 -6.43 -6.79 -6.40
CA ALA A 139 -5.05 -6.32 -6.42
C ALA A 139 -4.04 -7.46 -6.41
N GLU A 140 -2.86 -7.17 -6.95
CA GLU A 140 -1.68 -8.03 -6.99
C GLU A 140 -0.52 -7.36 -6.29
N ARG A 141 0.26 -8.14 -5.56
CA ARG A 141 1.49 -7.69 -4.92
C ARG A 141 2.62 -8.62 -5.24
N TYR A 142 3.61 -8.10 -5.93
CA TYR A 142 4.83 -8.79 -6.33
C TYR A 142 5.93 -8.57 -5.30
N ARG A 143 6.64 -9.64 -4.96
CA ARG A 143 7.82 -9.63 -4.09
C ARG A 143 9.03 -10.07 -4.87
N ILE A 144 10.05 -9.21 -4.90
CA ILE A 144 11.31 -9.46 -5.57
C ILE A 144 12.42 -9.41 -4.54
N SER A 145 13.15 -10.52 -4.39
CA SER A 145 14.27 -10.62 -3.46
C SER A 145 15.60 -10.50 -4.16
N PHE A 146 16.52 -9.78 -3.53
CA PHE A 146 17.87 -9.54 -3.99
C PHE A 146 18.89 -9.83 -2.90
N THR A 147 20.08 -10.25 -3.31
CA THR A 147 21.26 -10.38 -2.46
C THR A 147 22.36 -9.43 -2.95
N LEU A 148 23.05 -8.77 -2.02
CA LEU A 148 24.14 -7.87 -2.34
C LEU A 148 25.41 -8.69 -2.59
N LYS A 149 26.06 -8.49 -3.73
CA LYS A 149 27.35 -9.12 -4.06
C LYS A 149 28.30 -8.11 -4.67
N GLY A 150 29.58 -8.50 -4.74
CA GLY A 150 30.66 -7.70 -5.33
C GLY A 150 31.61 -7.11 -4.29
N LYS A 151 32.61 -6.39 -4.78
CA LYS A 151 33.54 -5.63 -3.95
C LYS A 151 32.92 -4.27 -3.58
N PRO A 152 33.38 -3.57 -2.53
CA PRO A 152 32.81 -2.28 -2.12
C PRO A 152 32.69 -1.23 -3.26
N SER A 153 33.60 -1.25 -4.24
CA SER A 153 33.59 -0.36 -5.41
C SER A 153 32.61 -0.79 -6.53
N GLU A 154 32.11 -2.02 -6.49
CA GLU A 154 31.34 -2.67 -7.58
C GLU A 154 30.14 -3.47 -7.03
N LEU A 155 29.56 -3.00 -5.92
CA LEU A 155 28.40 -3.66 -5.33
C LEU A 155 27.23 -3.67 -6.31
N SER A 156 26.54 -4.80 -6.37
CA SER A 156 25.32 -4.94 -7.17
C SER A 156 24.33 -5.91 -6.51
N TRP A 157 23.05 -5.68 -6.79
CA TRP A 157 21.96 -6.49 -6.28
C TRP A 157 21.64 -7.61 -7.27
N HIS A 158 21.93 -8.84 -6.87
CA HIS A 158 21.59 -10.02 -7.64
C HIS A 158 20.23 -10.53 -7.23
N TRP A 159 19.39 -10.83 -8.21
CA TRP A 159 18.10 -11.44 -7.96
C TRP A 159 18.24 -12.83 -7.29
N VAL A 160 17.27 -13.18 -6.44
CA VAL A 160 17.15 -14.46 -5.74
C VAL A 160 15.81 -15.14 -6.03
N GLN A 161 14.70 -14.42 -5.87
CA GLN A 161 13.37 -15.00 -5.99
C GLN A 161 12.32 -13.95 -6.40
N TYR A 162 11.32 -14.40 -7.17
CA TYR A 162 10.04 -13.69 -7.37
C TYR A 162 8.89 -14.43 -6.70
N GLY A 163 7.93 -13.68 -6.19
CA GLY A 163 6.65 -14.24 -5.82
C GLY A 163 5.53 -13.21 -5.91
N VAL A 164 4.31 -13.71 -5.78
CA VAL A 164 3.08 -12.90 -5.88
C VAL A 164 2.10 -13.26 -4.77
N GLN A 165 1.34 -12.26 -4.36
CA GLN A 165 0.13 -12.38 -3.55
C GLN A 165 -1.01 -11.69 -4.29
N TYR A 166 -2.22 -12.19 -4.05
CA TYR A 166 -3.46 -11.70 -4.61
C TYR A 166 -4.36 -11.21 -3.48
N GLN A 167 -5.07 -10.11 -3.70
CA GLN A 167 -6.18 -9.70 -2.86
C GLN A 167 -7.47 -10.08 -3.59
N CYS A 168 -8.28 -10.94 -2.99
CA CYS A 168 -9.49 -11.43 -3.64
C CYS A 168 -10.64 -10.43 -3.55
N VAL A 169 -11.46 -10.36 -4.60
CA VAL A 169 -12.71 -9.58 -4.61
C VAL A 169 -13.79 -10.26 -3.77
N ARG A 170 -13.92 -11.58 -3.88
CA ARG A 170 -15.05 -12.36 -3.34
C ARG A 170 -14.64 -13.61 -2.56
N GLY A 171 -15.65 -14.26 -1.98
CA GLY A 171 -15.51 -15.48 -1.17
C GLY A 171 -14.93 -15.25 0.23
N ASN A 172 -14.54 -16.34 0.90
CA ASN A 172 -14.08 -16.33 2.30
C ASN A 172 -12.77 -15.55 2.54
N LYS A 173 -12.09 -15.15 1.45
CA LYS A 173 -10.85 -14.37 1.44
C LYS A 173 -11.01 -12.97 0.85
N ALA A 174 -12.24 -12.50 0.62
CA ALA A 174 -12.49 -11.15 0.13
C ALA A 174 -11.72 -10.10 0.95
N GLY A 175 -11.02 -9.20 0.26
CA GLY A 175 -10.19 -8.15 0.85
C GLY A 175 -8.89 -8.62 1.51
N LYS A 176 -8.61 -9.93 1.59
CA LYS A 176 -7.41 -10.48 2.23
C LYS A 176 -6.34 -10.85 1.20
N TRP A 177 -5.08 -10.60 1.55
CA TRP A 177 -3.92 -11.07 0.78
C TRP A 177 -3.75 -12.58 0.92
N THR A 178 -3.55 -13.26 -0.20
CA THR A 178 -3.40 -14.72 -0.27
C THR A 178 -2.42 -15.07 -1.39
N LYS A 179 -1.64 -16.14 -1.20
CA LYS A 179 -0.85 -16.74 -2.29
C LYS A 179 -1.61 -17.80 -3.09
N ASN A 180 -2.79 -18.21 -2.60
CA ASN A 180 -3.64 -19.18 -3.29
C ASN A 180 -4.56 -18.46 -4.27
N LEU A 181 -5.08 -19.20 -5.25
CA LEU A 181 -6.08 -18.73 -6.20
C LEU A 181 -7.30 -18.12 -5.49
N CYS A 182 -7.80 -17.03 -6.06
CA CYS A 182 -9.08 -16.45 -5.69
C CYS A 182 -10.23 -17.25 -6.36
N PRO A 183 -11.35 -17.45 -5.66
CA PRO A 183 -12.51 -18.17 -6.18
C PRO A 183 -13.38 -17.33 -7.13
#